data_AF-A0A966KDZ9-F1
#
_entry.id   AF-A0A966KDZ9-F1
#
_cell.length_a   1.000
_cell.length_b   1.000
_cell.length_c   1.000
_cell.angle_alpha   90.00
_cell.angle_beta   90.00
_cell.angle_gamma   90.00
#
_symmetry.space_group_name_H-M   'P 1'
#
loop_
_entity.id
_entity.type
_entity.pdbx_description
1 polymer ?
#
loop_
_entity_poly.entity_id
_entity_poly.type
_entity_poly.pdbx_seq_one_letter_code
_entity_poly.pdbx_strand_id
1 'polypeptide(L)'
;MSKDTKDLIVGLDIGTSKVVALVAELNPDGQFNVVGLGQVASKGLKKGVVVNIEATVQSIQKALEEAEVMADRRIAQVFTGIAGNHIHSFNSTGMVAIRDKEVSPSDVERVIETAKAINIPTDQQIIHILTQEFIIDGQEDVREPIGMSGIRLEVKVHIVTGAVSAAQNIVKCVRRCGLEVNDLILQPLASSVAVLTEDEKELGVVLVDIGGGTTDIAIFSQGAIRHTAVIPIAGDQITNDIAMALRTPTIEAEDLKIHFGIARQSMANPNESIEVPGVGDREARSMSRQALSAVIEPRVEELLSLVRQVVRDSGMEDL
;
A
#
# COMPACT_ATOMS: atom_id res chain seq x y z
N MET A 1 6.80 3.30 38.95
CA MET A 1 7.69 3.01 37.81
C MET A 1 6.81 3.03 36.58
N SER A 2 7.03 4.00 35.69
CA SER A 2 6.24 4.17 34.46
C SER A 2 6.33 2.89 33.63
N LYS A 3 5.18 2.41 33.13
CA LYS A 3 5.16 1.42 32.06
C LYS A 3 5.72 2.12 30.81
N ASP A 4 7.05 2.16 30.69
CA ASP A 4 7.75 2.89 29.65
C ASP A 4 7.35 2.38 28.25
N THR A 5 7.33 3.34 27.33
CA THR A 5 6.92 3.34 25.92
C THR A 5 7.66 2.34 25.00
N LYS A 6 8.28 1.28 25.53
CA LYS A 6 9.30 0.51 24.81
C LYS A 6 8.80 -0.64 23.94
N ASP A 7 7.52 -1.00 24.00
CA ASP A 7 6.99 -2.16 23.23
C ASP A 7 5.78 -1.80 22.34
N LEU A 8 5.54 -0.50 22.08
CA LEU A 8 4.43 -0.07 21.22
C LEU A 8 4.91 0.10 19.78
N ILE A 9 4.26 -0.63 18.87
CA ILE A 9 4.38 -0.46 17.44
C ILE A 9 3.12 0.24 16.95
N VAL A 10 3.31 1.33 16.21
CA VAL A 10 2.19 2.13 15.70
C VAL A 10 2.26 2.19 14.20
N GLY A 11 1.24 1.64 13.55
CA GLY A 11 1.00 1.80 12.12
C GLY A 11 0.09 2.99 11.89
N LEU A 12 0.52 3.93 11.05
CA LEU A 12 -0.27 5.07 10.61
C LEU A 12 -0.48 4.99 9.09
N ASP A 13 -1.67 4.60 8.67
CA ASP A 13 -2.08 4.61 7.28
C ASP A 13 -2.76 5.95 6.93
N ILE A 14 -2.14 6.73 6.06
CA ILE A 14 -2.64 8.04 5.64
C ILE A 14 -3.24 7.88 4.24
N GLY A 15 -4.46 7.38 4.17
CA GLY A 15 -5.16 7.11 2.92
C GLY A 15 -5.88 8.32 2.32
N THR A 16 -6.27 8.17 1.05
CA THR A 16 -7.10 9.17 0.34
C THR A 16 -8.49 9.28 0.94
N SER A 17 -9.11 8.16 1.31
CA SER A 17 -10.46 8.12 1.89
C SER A 17 -10.45 8.32 3.42
N LYS A 18 -9.50 7.71 4.12
CA LYS A 18 -9.41 7.71 5.58
C LYS A 18 -7.97 7.65 6.07
N VAL A 19 -7.76 8.13 7.29
CA VAL A 19 -6.54 7.95 8.07
C VAL A 19 -6.83 6.93 9.17
N VAL A 20 -5.96 5.94 9.34
CA VAL A 20 -6.08 4.90 10.35
C VAL A 20 -4.80 4.85 11.17
N ALA A 21 -4.94 4.95 12.50
CA ALA A 21 -3.86 4.73 13.44
C ALA A 21 -4.14 3.44 14.21
N LEU A 22 -3.19 2.51 14.21
CA LEU A 22 -3.29 1.23 14.92
C LEU A 22 -2.09 1.08 15.85
N VAL A 23 -2.36 0.81 17.12
CA VAL A 23 -1.37 0.65 18.17
C VAL A 23 -1.37 -0.81 18.61
N ALA A 24 -0.20 -1.45 18.55
CA ALA A 24 -0.02 -2.84 18.95
C ALA A 24 1.13 -2.99 19.96
N GLU A 25 0.97 -3.93 20.88
CA GLU A 25 2.03 -4.42 21.76
C GLU A 25 2.58 -5.74 21.19
N LEU A 26 3.90 -5.92 21.23
CA LEU A 26 4.54 -7.19 20.88
C LEU A 26 4.56 -8.09 22.12
N ASN A 27 3.85 -9.22 22.06
CA ASN A 27 3.87 -10.22 23.11
C ASN A 27 5.20 -11.01 23.11
N PRO A 28 5.59 -11.61 24.25
CA PRO A 28 6.79 -12.45 24.34
C PRO A 28 6.82 -13.67 23.40
N ASP A 29 5.66 -14.10 22.90
CA ASP A 29 5.51 -15.17 21.91
C ASP A 29 5.69 -14.71 20.46
N GLY A 30 5.96 -13.42 20.25
CA GLY A 30 6.15 -12.80 18.93
C GLY A 30 4.86 -12.35 18.25
N GLN A 31 3.69 -12.47 18.90
CA GLN A 31 2.41 -12.03 18.33
C GLN A 31 2.12 -10.56 18.65
N PHE A 32 1.45 -9.88 17.73
CA PHE A 32 0.94 -8.53 17.96
C PHE A 32 -0.42 -8.56 18.62
N ASN A 33 -0.56 -7.83 19.74
CA ASN A 33 -1.83 -7.56 20.37
C ASN A 33 -2.26 -6.12 20.09
N VAL A 34 -3.39 -5.93 19.39
CA VAL A 34 -3.90 -4.58 19.09
C VAL A 34 -4.55 -3.99 20.33
N VAL A 35 -3.99 -2.89 20.81
CA VAL A 35 -4.42 -2.19 22.03
C VAL A 35 -5.10 -0.85 21.76
N GLY A 36 -4.96 -0.30 20.54
CA GLY A 36 -5.60 0.95 20.16
C GLY A 36 -5.89 1.04 18.67
N LEU A 37 -7.01 1.67 18.33
CA LEU A 37 -7.44 1.95 16.97
C LEU A 37 -8.09 3.33 16.93
N GLY A 38 -7.69 4.14 15.95
CA GLY A 38 -8.38 5.38 15.60
C GLY A 38 -8.55 5.48 14.10
N GLN A 39 -9.69 5.99 13.65
CA GLN A 39 -10.03 6.02 12.23
C GLN A 39 -10.88 7.24 11.91
N VAL A 40 -10.35 8.07 11.00
CA VAL A 40 -10.97 9.36 10.66
C VAL A 40 -11.00 9.54 9.16
N ALA A 41 -12.10 10.08 8.62
CA ALA A 41 -12.18 10.45 7.22
C ALA A 41 -11.06 11.44 6.82
N SER A 42 -10.43 11.18 5.66
CA SER A 42 -9.33 11.99 5.14
C SER A 42 -9.87 13.10 4.24
N LYS A 43 -9.26 14.28 4.33
CA LYS A 43 -9.63 15.46 3.51
C LYS A 43 -8.45 16.14 2.83
N GLY A 44 -7.23 15.69 3.12
CA GLY A 44 -6.00 16.34 2.67
C GLY A 44 -5.24 15.58 1.59
N LEU A 45 -5.73 14.40 1.18
CA LEU A 45 -5.07 13.55 0.20
C LEU A 45 -5.91 13.38 -1.06
N LYS A 46 -5.23 13.18 -2.18
CA LYS A 46 -5.82 12.82 -3.46
C LYS A 46 -4.90 11.86 -4.18
N LYS A 47 -5.39 10.65 -4.47
CA LYS A 47 -4.65 9.61 -5.23
C LYS A 47 -3.25 9.32 -4.64
N GLY A 48 -3.18 9.20 -3.32
CA GLY A 48 -1.94 8.91 -2.58
C GLY A 48 -1.03 10.13 -2.35
N VAL A 49 -1.39 11.31 -2.84
CA VAL A 49 -0.57 12.53 -2.68
C VAL A 49 -1.25 13.52 -1.74
N VAL A 50 -0.48 14.10 -0.81
CA VAL A 50 -0.95 15.17 0.08
C VAL A 50 -1.14 16.46 -0.72
N VAL A 51 -2.38 16.93 -0.80
CA VAL A 51 -2.79 18.18 -1.48
C VAL A 51 -3.10 19.31 -0.51
N ASN A 52 -3.38 18.99 0.77
CA ASN A 52 -3.61 19.98 1.82
C ASN A 52 -3.01 19.51 3.16
N ILE A 53 -1.87 20.11 3.53
CA ILE A 53 -1.12 19.76 4.75
C ILE A 53 -1.97 19.97 6.02
N GLU A 54 -2.67 21.10 6.15
CA GLU A 54 -3.44 21.38 7.37
C GLU A 54 -4.57 20.37 7.57
N ALA A 55 -5.30 20.05 6.49
CA ALA A 55 -6.37 19.07 6.54
C ALA A 55 -5.83 17.67 6.88
N THR A 56 -4.69 17.27 6.30
CA THR A 56 -4.04 16.00 6.62
C THR A 56 -3.59 15.95 8.09
N VAL A 57 -2.94 17.01 8.59
CA VAL A 57 -2.51 17.09 10.00
C VAL A 57 -3.71 16.93 10.94
N GLN A 58 -4.82 17.60 10.67
CA GLN A 58 -6.04 17.48 11.48
C GLN A 58 -6.62 16.06 11.47
N SER A 59 -6.66 15.39 10.31
CA SER A 59 -7.13 14.00 10.22
C SER A 59 -6.20 13.04 10.99
N ILE A 60 -4.88 13.23 10.91
CA ILE A 60 -3.89 12.44 11.64
C ILE A 60 -4.05 12.64 13.16
N GLN A 61 -4.10 13.89 13.63
CA GLN A 61 -4.25 14.20 15.06
C GLN A 61 -5.49 13.52 15.65
N LYS A 62 -6.64 13.59 14.98
CA LYS A 62 -7.87 12.95 15.46
C LYS A 62 -7.77 11.43 15.50
N ALA A 63 -7.19 10.80 14.48
CA ALA A 63 -6.99 9.35 14.47
C ALA A 63 -6.03 8.91 15.59
N LEU A 64 -4.99 9.69 15.85
CA LEU A 64 -4.06 9.43 16.95
C LEU A 64 -4.73 9.62 18.31
N GLU A 65 -5.53 10.68 18.50
CA GLU A 65 -6.27 10.92 19.74
C GLU A 65 -7.19 9.74 20.09
N GLU A 66 -7.95 9.23 19.12
CA GLU A 66 -8.79 8.04 19.29
C GLU A 66 -7.96 6.81 19.68
N ALA A 67 -6.83 6.58 19.00
CA ALA A 67 -5.96 5.44 19.26
C ALA A 67 -5.25 5.54 20.62
N GLU A 68 -4.78 6.72 21.03
CA GLU A 68 -4.14 6.98 22.32
C GLU A 68 -5.13 6.77 23.48
N VAL A 69 -6.36 7.24 23.34
CA VAL A 69 -7.43 7.06 24.33
C VAL A 69 -7.76 5.58 24.50
N MET A 70 -7.88 4.83 23.40
CA MET A 70 -8.17 3.40 23.46
C MET A 70 -7.00 2.60 24.07
N ALA A 71 -5.77 2.95 23.72
CA ALA A 71 -4.58 2.28 24.23
C ALA A 71 -4.23 2.67 25.68
N ASP A 72 -4.72 3.80 26.18
CA ASP A 72 -4.26 4.47 27.42
C ASP A 72 -2.74 4.72 27.41
N ARG A 73 -2.21 5.12 26.25
CA ARG A 73 -0.77 5.31 25.98
C ARG A 73 -0.53 6.53 25.10
N ARG A 74 0.63 7.16 25.29
CA ARG A 74 1.13 8.18 24.37
C ARG A 74 1.90 7.54 23.22
N ILE A 75 1.64 8.01 22.01
CA ILE A 75 2.34 7.66 20.78
C ILE A 75 3.44 8.70 20.56
N ALA A 76 4.64 8.25 20.22
CA ALA A 76 5.78 9.13 19.93
C ALA A 76 6.38 8.90 18.53
N GLN A 77 6.24 7.67 18.01
CA GLN A 77 6.82 7.22 16.77
C GLN A 77 5.81 6.38 16.00
N VAL A 78 5.85 6.45 14.67
CA VAL A 78 4.97 5.68 13.79
C VAL A 78 5.75 5.11 12.60
N PHE A 79 5.30 3.96 12.11
CA PHE A 79 5.55 3.50 10.76
C PHE A 79 4.39 3.98 9.88
N THR A 80 4.68 4.57 8.72
CA THR A 80 3.62 5.10 7.85
C THR A 80 3.80 4.67 6.40
N GLY A 81 2.67 4.51 5.71
CA GLY A 81 2.64 4.06 4.32
C GLY A 81 2.91 5.19 3.33
N ILE A 82 3.50 4.83 2.19
CA ILE A 82 3.55 5.67 0.99
C ILE A 82 3.04 4.89 -0.22
N ALA A 83 2.20 5.54 -1.03
CA ALA A 83 1.75 5.08 -2.33
C ALA A 83 1.39 6.27 -3.21
N GLY A 84 0.98 6.00 -4.45
CA GLY A 84 0.59 7.01 -5.42
C GLY A 84 1.32 6.84 -6.75
N ASN A 85 0.87 7.58 -7.74
CA ASN A 85 1.43 7.55 -9.11
C ASN A 85 2.87 8.09 -9.24
N HIS A 86 3.45 8.55 -8.14
CA HIS A 86 4.84 9.02 -8.05
C HIS A 86 5.81 7.92 -7.61
N ILE A 87 5.29 6.72 -7.30
CA ILE A 87 6.08 5.54 -7.02
C ILE A 87 6.47 4.86 -8.33
N HIS A 88 7.75 4.54 -8.47
CA HIS A 88 8.30 3.79 -9.58
C HIS A 88 9.14 2.64 -9.07
N SER A 89 9.15 1.54 -9.81
CA SER A 89 9.96 0.38 -9.48
C SER A 89 10.67 -0.17 -10.70
N PHE A 90 11.81 -0.81 -10.47
CA PHE A 90 12.57 -1.51 -11.51
C PHE A 90 13.53 -2.50 -10.86
N ASN A 91 13.97 -3.49 -11.63
CA ASN A 91 14.91 -4.49 -11.17
C ASN A 91 16.35 -4.06 -11.50
N SER A 92 17.28 -4.37 -10.61
CA SER A 92 18.71 -4.09 -10.78
C SER A 92 19.53 -5.30 -10.31
N THR A 93 20.75 -5.40 -10.82
CA THR A 93 21.68 -6.49 -10.49
C THR A 93 23.00 -5.93 -10.01
N GLY A 94 23.55 -6.53 -8.95
CA GLY A 94 24.88 -6.23 -8.41
C GLY A 94 25.79 -7.44 -8.46
N MET A 95 27.11 -7.21 -8.45
CA MET A 95 28.10 -8.28 -8.50
C MET A 95 29.39 -7.86 -7.79
N VAL A 96 29.93 -8.75 -6.96
CA VAL A 96 31.22 -8.57 -6.28
C VAL A 96 32.02 -9.88 -6.25
N ALA A 97 33.34 -9.76 -6.14
CA ALA A 97 34.21 -10.90 -5.86
C ALA A 97 34.22 -11.22 -4.36
N ILE A 98 34.14 -12.51 -4.04
CA ILE A 98 34.27 -13.06 -2.69
C ILE A 98 35.76 -13.19 -2.35
N ARG A 99 36.20 -12.58 -1.24
CA ARG A 99 37.63 -12.49 -0.91
C ARG A 99 38.16 -13.75 -0.23
N ASP A 100 37.45 -14.27 0.75
CA ASP A 100 37.93 -15.36 1.62
C ASP A 100 37.38 -16.73 1.21
N LYS A 101 36.95 -16.87 -0.06
CA LYS A 101 36.28 -18.05 -0.65
C LYS A 101 34.97 -18.47 0.03
N GLU A 102 34.51 -17.69 1.00
CA GLU A 102 33.26 -17.85 1.73
C GLU A 102 32.59 -16.49 1.80
N VAL A 103 31.27 -16.46 1.61
CA VAL A 103 30.49 -15.23 1.64
C VAL A 103 30.40 -14.73 3.08
N SER A 104 30.90 -13.51 3.29
CA SER A 104 30.77 -12.77 4.54
C SER A 104 29.59 -11.78 4.50
N PRO A 105 29.12 -11.29 5.66
CA PRO A 105 28.15 -10.19 5.71
C PRO A 105 28.61 -8.95 4.94
N SER A 106 29.93 -8.69 4.92
CA SER A 106 30.50 -7.56 4.17
C SER A 106 30.44 -7.76 2.65
N ASP A 107 30.40 -9.00 2.16
CA ASP A 107 30.17 -9.29 0.73
C ASP A 107 28.72 -8.97 0.35
N VAL A 108 27.77 -9.33 1.22
CA VAL A 108 26.33 -9.06 1.02
C VAL A 108 26.05 -7.56 1.01
N GLU A 109 26.60 -6.80 1.96
CA GLU A 109 26.45 -5.35 1.98
C GLU A 109 27.02 -4.74 0.69
N ARG A 110 28.24 -5.12 0.31
CA ARG A 110 28.89 -4.60 -0.92
C ARG A 110 28.11 -4.97 -2.19
N VAL A 111 27.57 -6.18 -2.31
CA VAL A 111 26.84 -6.57 -3.52
C VAL A 111 25.54 -5.77 -3.65
N ILE A 112 24.85 -5.51 -2.54
CA ILE A 112 23.64 -4.65 -2.52
C ILE A 112 24.03 -3.20 -2.86
N GLU A 113 25.14 -2.69 -2.34
CA GLU A 113 25.67 -1.36 -2.71
C GLU A 113 25.93 -1.24 -4.22
N THR A 114 26.44 -2.30 -4.86
CA THR A 114 26.63 -2.28 -6.32
C THR A 114 25.31 -2.30 -7.08
N ALA A 115 24.31 -3.06 -6.59
CA ALA A 115 23.01 -3.15 -7.24
C ALA A 115 22.23 -1.82 -7.17
N LYS A 116 22.43 -1.02 -6.12
CA LYS A 116 21.83 0.31 -5.98
C LYS A 116 22.63 1.45 -6.62
N ALA A 117 23.79 1.16 -7.22
CA ALA A 117 24.65 2.17 -7.86
C ALA A 117 24.14 2.58 -9.25
N ILE A 118 22.92 3.09 -9.29
CA ILE A 118 22.17 3.47 -10.48
C ILE A 118 21.86 4.96 -10.47
N ASN A 119 21.59 5.54 -11.64
CA ASN A 119 21.22 6.95 -11.73
C ASN A 119 19.75 7.12 -11.35
N ILE A 120 19.49 7.69 -10.17
CA ILE A 120 18.15 8.06 -9.71
C ILE A 120 17.95 9.55 -9.96
N PRO A 121 16.84 9.95 -10.61
CA PRO A 121 16.51 11.36 -10.77
C PRO A 121 16.56 12.12 -9.44
N THR A 122 17.03 13.37 -9.46
CA THR A 122 17.23 14.16 -8.24
C THR A 122 15.95 14.49 -7.47
N ASP A 123 14.80 14.38 -8.13
CA ASP A 123 13.47 14.56 -7.56
C ASP A 123 12.86 13.25 -7.01
N GLN A 124 13.59 12.14 -7.12
CA GLN A 124 13.23 10.80 -6.63
C GLN A 124 14.21 10.35 -5.53
N GLN A 125 13.73 9.53 -4.61
CA GLN A 125 14.56 8.85 -3.62
C GLN A 125 14.20 7.37 -3.54
N ILE A 126 15.15 6.53 -3.13
CA ILE A 126 14.90 5.13 -2.83
C ILE A 126 14.03 5.06 -1.58
N ILE A 127 12.93 4.30 -1.67
CA ILE A 127 12.06 3.97 -0.54
C ILE A 127 12.41 2.56 -0.04
N HIS A 128 12.54 1.58 -0.94
CA HIS A 128 12.88 0.20 -0.60
C HIS A 128 13.89 -0.39 -1.58
N ILE A 129 14.74 -1.27 -1.07
CA ILE A 129 15.58 -2.19 -1.85
C ILE A 129 15.23 -3.58 -1.37
N LEU A 130 14.52 -4.34 -2.21
CA LEU A 130 13.99 -5.65 -1.87
C LEU A 130 14.80 -6.70 -2.60
N THR A 131 15.53 -7.53 -1.85
CA THR A 131 16.31 -8.62 -2.43
C THR A 131 15.37 -9.66 -3.04
N GLN A 132 15.66 -10.07 -4.28
CA GLN A 132 14.92 -11.12 -4.97
C GLN A 132 15.62 -12.46 -4.83
N GLU A 133 16.92 -12.49 -5.15
CA GLU A 133 17.75 -13.68 -5.01
C GLU A 133 19.23 -13.28 -4.98
N PHE A 134 20.05 -14.14 -4.38
CA PHE A 134 21.48 -14.16 -4.56
C PHE A 134 21.87 -15.27 -5.54
N ILE A 135 23.02 -15.08 -6.19
CA ILE A 135 23.59 -16.05 -7.12
C ILE A 135 25.06 -16.22 -6.77
N ILE A 136 25.50 -17.46 -6.57
CA ILE A 136 26.90 -17.77 -6.25
C ILE A 136 27.48 -18.65 -7.35
N ASP A 137 28.51 -18.15 -8.04
CA ASP A 137 29.18 -18.86 -9.14
C ASP A 137 28.21 -19.44 -10.21
N GLY A 138 27.06 -18.78 -10.42
CA GLY A 138 26.01 -19.18 -11.36
C GLY A 138 24.93 -20.09 -10.78
N GLN A 139 25.01 -20.48 -9.51
CA GLN A 139 23.92 -21.13 -8.80
C GLN A 139 22.87 -20.06 -8.41
N GLU A 140 21.70 -20.12 -9.02
CA GLU A 140 20.55 -19.25 -8.75
C GLU A 140 19.75 -19.67 -7.51
N ASP A 141 18.75 -18.86 -7.14
CA ASP A 141 17.80 -19.11 -6.03
C ASP A 141 18.47 -19.29 -4.65
N VAL A 142 19.57 -18.57 -4.40
CA VAL A 142 20.20 -18.53 -3.08
C VAL A 142 19.52 -17.46 -2.24
N ARG A 143 18.82 -17.84 -1.17
CA ARG A 143 18.18 -16.90 -0.24
C ARG A 143 19.14 -16.38 0.84
N GLU A 144 19.89 -17.30 1.45
CA GLU A 144 20.84 -17.00 2.52
C GLU A 144 22.27 -17.33 2.06
N PRO A 145 23.02 -16.36 1.51
CA PRO A 145 24.31 -16.64 0.91
C PRO A 145 25.45 -16.70 1.93
N ILE A 146 25.27 -16.16 3.14
CA ILE A 146 26.32 -16.06 4.16
C ILE A 146 26.79 -17.46 4.57
N GLY A 147 28.11 -17.68 4.57
CA GLY A 147 28.72 -18.98 4.87
C GLY A 147 28.83 -19.93 3.70
N MET A 148 28.25 -19.60 2.53
CA MET A 148 28.42 -20.40 1.32
C MET A 148 29.78 -20.12 0.69
N SER A 149 30.40 -21.17 0.13
CA SER A 149 31.67 -21.03 -0.57
C SER A 149 31.47 -20.58 -2.02
N GLY A 150 32.33 -19.69 -2.50
CA GLY A 150 32.30 -19.25 -3.89
C GLY A 150 33.38 -18.23 -4.22
N ILE A 151 33.44 -17.84 -5.50
CA ILE A 151 34.37 -16.83 -6.01
C ILE A 151 33.62 -15.53 -6.34
N ARG A 152 32.37 -15.63 -6.78
CA ARG A 152 31.54 -14.52 -7.23
C ARG A 152 30.17 -14.55 -6.58
N LEU A 153 29.77 -13.42 -6.00
CA LEU A 153 28.44 -13.19 -5.47
C LEU A 153 27.72 -12.17 -6.35
N GLU A 154 26.53 -12.51 -6.82
CA GLU A 154 25.62 -11.61 -7.52
C GLU A 154 24.31 -11.49 -6.72
N VAL A 155 23.59 -10.41 -6.95
CA VAL A 155 22.27 -10.17 -6.36
C VAL A 155 21.32 -9.62 -7.41
N LYS A 156 20.08 -10.08 -7.43
CA LYS A 156 18.97 -9.41 -8.11
C LYS A 156 18.13 -8.71 -7.05
N VAL A 157 17.82 -7.43 -7.26
CA VAL A 157 17.02 -6.61 -6.35
C VAL A 157 15.89 -5.91 -7.09
N HIS A 158 14.76 -5.75 -6.42
CA HIS A 158 13.68 -4.86 -6.81
C HIS A 158 13.84 -3.52 -6.08
N ILE A 159 14.10 -2.45 -6.82
CA ILE A 159 14.29 -1.11 -6.25
C ILE A 159 12.99 -0.33 -6.43
N VAL A 160 12.53 0.28 -5.34
CA VAL A 160 11.35 1.13 -5.32
C VAL A 160 11.79 2.55 -5.02
N THR A 161 11.37 3.48 -5.86
CA THR A 161 11.64 4.91 -5.74
C THR A 161 10.33 5.68 -5.63
N GLY A 162 10.39 6.84 -4.99
CA GLY A 162 9.26 7.75 -4.87
C GLY A 162 9.70 9.22 -4.89
N ALA A 163 8.81 10.09 -5.35
CA ALA A 163 9.07 11.52 -5.37
C ALA A 163 9.45 12.05 -3.97
N VAL A 164 10.58 12.75 -3.90
CA VAL A 164 11.11 13.33 -2.65
C VAL A 164 10.08 14.22 -1.98
N SER A 165 9.39 15.05 -2.77
CA SER A 165 8.37 15.98 -2.29
C SER A 165 7.16 15.27 -1.66
N ALA A 166 6.72 14.14 -2.21
CA ALA A 166 5.58 13.39 -1.70
C ALA A 166 5.90 12.77 -0.33
N ALA A 167 7.05 12.09 -0.22
CA ALA A 167 7.54 11.54 1.03
C ALA A 167 7.77 12.62 2.10
N GLN A 168 8.39 13.74 1.73
CA GLN A 168 8.60 14.86 2.65
C GLN A 168 7.29 15.46 3.17
N ASN A 169 6.25 15.54 2.33
CA ASN A 169 4.94 16.04 2.76
C ASN A 169 4.29 15.11 3.78
N ILE A 170 4.39 13.78 3.59
CA ILE A 170 3.92 12.79 4.58
C ILE A 170 4.66 12.97 5.91
N VAL A 171 6.00 12.96 5.88
CA VAL A 171 6.83 13.13 7.08
C VAL A 171 6.54 14.47 7.78
N LYS A 172 6.35 15.54 7.02
CA LYS A 172 6.01 16.86 7.54
C LYS A 172 4.66 16.85 8.26
N CYS A 173 3.63 16.19 7.71
CA CYS A 173 2.33 16.06 8.35
C CYS A 173 2.45 15.32 9.70
N VAL A 174 3.18 14.20 9.74
CA VAL A 174 3.41 13.44 10.98
C VAL A 174 4.17 14.25 12.02
N ARG A 175 5.27 14.91 11.63
CA ARG A 175 6.06 15.76 12.54
C ARG A 175 5.28 16.93 13.12
N ARG A 176 4.37 17.52 12.35
CA ARG A 176 3.48 18.58 12.84
C ARG A 176 2.45 18.08 13.87
N CYS A 177 2.24 16.78 13.97
CA CYS A 177 1.46 16.16 15.04
C CYS A 177 2.31 15.88 16.30
N GLY A 178 3.60 16.23 16.31
CA GLY A 178 4.51 15.99 17.43
C GLY A 178 5.12 14.58 17.46
N LEU A 179 5.09 13.86 16.33
CA LEU A 179 5.57 12.48 16.20
C LEU A 179 6.79 12.40 15.28
N GLU A 180 7.59 11.35 15.44
CA GLU A 180 8.62 10.97 14.45
C GLU A 180 8.15 9.82 13.56
N VAL A 181 8.65 9.80 12.32
CA VAL A 181 8.44 8.68 11.39
C VAL A 181 9.66 7.76 11.50
N ASN A 182 9.44 6.52 11.92
CA ASN A 182 10.50 5.52 12.00
C ASN A 182 10.88 5.02 10.59
N ASP A 183 9.88 4.73 9.76
CA ASP A 183 10.11 4.33 8.38
C ASP A 183 8.90 4.63 7.49
N LEU A 184 9.17 4.77 6.18
CA LEU A 184 8.17 4.91 5.12
C LEU A 184 8.05 3.58 4.37
N ILE A 185 6.92 2.91 4.55
CA ILE A 185 6.69 1.58 3.98
C ILE A 185 5.90 1.71 2.67
N LEU A 186 6.34 1.04 1.62
CA LEU A 186 5.55 0.90 0.40
C LEU A 186 4.24 0.16 0.74
N GLN A 187 3.08 0.76 0.50
CA GLN A 187 1.79 0.17 0.90
C GLN A 187 1.55 -1.24 0.33
N PRO A 188 1.75 -1.56 -0.96
CA PRO A 188 1.54 -2.92 -1.45
C PRO A 188 2.50 -3.95 -0.82
N LEU A 189 3.68 -3.53 -0.34
CA LEU A 189 4.55 -4.41 0.45
C LEU A 189 3.94 -4.69 1.82
N ALA A 190 3.44 -3.67 2.53
CA ALA A 190 2.77 -3.83 3.81
C ALA A 190 1.52 -4.72 3.68
N SER A 191 0.67 -4.47 2.68
CA SER A 191 -0.53 -5.27 2.40
C SER A 191 -0.16 -6.73 2.12
N SER A 192 0.95 -7.00 1.40
CA SER A 192 1.40 -8.37 1.12
C SER A 192 1.76 -9.16 2.39
N VAL A 193 2.38 -8.51 3.38
CA VAL A 193 2.75 -9.15 4.65
C VAL A 193 1.50 -9.49 5.47
N ALA A 194 0.44 -8.70 5.33
CA ALA A 194 -0.80 -8.88 6.08
C ALA A 194 -1.70 -10.00 5.53
N VAL A 195 -1.70 -10.24 4.22
CA VAL A 195 -2.71 -11.11 3.58
C VAL A 195 -2.15 -12.30 2.80
N LEU A 196 -0.87 -12.27 2.40
CA LEU A 196 -0.28 -13.38 1.63
C LEU A 196 0.45 -14.37 2.53
N THR A 197 0.26 -15.64 2.22
CA THR A 197 1.07 -16.74 2.74
C THR A 197 2.38 -16.87 1.95
N GLU A 198 3.36 -17.55 2.54
CA GLU A 198 4.62 -17.85 1.83
C GLU A 198 4.39 -18.78 0.63
N ASP A 199 3.47 -19.75 0.74
CA ASP A 199 3.13 -20.66 -0.37
C ASP A 199 2.56 -19.90 -1.59
N GLU A 200 1.71 -18.89 -1.37
CA GLU A 200 1.20 -18.03 -2.45
C GLU A 200 2.31 -17.23 -3.12
N LYS A 201 3.25 -16.68 -2.33
CA LYS A 201 4.42 -15.97 -2.87
C LYS A 201 5.35 -16.90 -3.65
N GLU A 202 5.47 -18.16 -3.23
CA GLU A 202 6.27 -19.17 -3.89
C GLU A 202 5.69 -19.57 -5.25
N LEU A 203 4.41 -19.92 -5.27
CA LEU A 203 3.69 -20.37 -6.47
C LEU A 203 3.53 -19.26 -7.50
N GLY A 204 3.41 -18.01 -7.05
CA GLY A 204 3.12 -16.87 -7.89
C GLY A 204 1.76 -16.26 -7.54
N VAL A 205 1.74 -14.98 -7.21
CA VAL A 205 0.51 -14.28 -6.81
C VAL A 205 0.57 -12.81 -7.19
N VAL A 206 -0.58 -12.29 -7.64
CA VAL A 206 -0.80 -10.86 -7.85
C VAL A 206 -1.67 -10.35 -6.72
N LEU A 207 -1.09 -9.53 -5.84
CA LEU A 207 -1.83 -8.77 -4.85
C LEU A 207 -2.39 -7.50 -5.51
N VAL A 208 -3.68 -7.25 -5.33
CA VAL A 208 -4.36 -6.05 -5.82
C VAL A 208 -5.09 -5.38 -4.64
N ASP A 209 -4.56 -4.26 -4.17
CA ASP A 209 -5.13 -3.48 -3.08
C ASP A 209 -5.91 -2.28 -3.66
N ILE A 210 -7.24 -2.33 -3.63
CA ILE A 210 -8.11 -1.30 -4.20
C ILE A 210 -8.54 -0.34 -3.10
N GLY A 211 -7.83 0.78 -2.98
CA GLY A 211 -8.11 1.83 -2.02
C GLY A 211 -9.19 2.84 -2.46
N GLY A 212 -9.17 4.03 -1.83
CA GLY A 212 -10.03 5.15 -2.25
C GLY A 212 -9.53 5.82 -3.53
N GLY A 213 -8.25 6.21 -3.54
CA GLY A 213 -7.66 6.98 -4.65
C GLY A 213 -6.69 6.22 -5.55
N THR A 214 -6.19 5.06 -5.10
CA THR A 214 -5.16 4.27 -5.78
C THR A 214 -5.51 2.79 -5.70
N THR A 215 -5.12 2.06 -6.74
CA THR A 215 -5.06 0.61 -6.73
C THR A 215 -3.60 0.21 -6.80
N ASP A 216 -3.11 -0.42 -5.75
CA ASP A 216 -1.71 -0.80 -5.59
C ASP A 216 -1.53 -2.28 -5.94
N ILE A 217 -0.47 -2.59 -6.67
CA ILE A 217 -0.22 -3.93 -7.21
C ILE A 217 1.17 -4.38 -6.78
N ALA A 218 1.27 -5.61 -6.28
CA ALA A 218 2.53 -6.31 -6.10
C ALA A 218 2.42 -7.73 -6.68
N ILE A 219 3.43 -8.11 -7.46
CA ILE A 219 3.54 -9.44 -8.07
C ILE A 219 4.68 -10.17 -7.40
N PHE A 220 4.41 -11.36 -6.89
CA PHE A 220 5.39 -12.25 -6.27
C PHE A 220 5.54 -13.52 -7.11
N SER A 221 6.74 -14.10 -7.11
CA SER A 221 7.02 -15.42 -7.68
C SER A 221 8.35 -15.94 -7.12
N GLN A 222 8.40 -17.24 -6.78
CA GLN A 222 9.54 -17.88 -6.11
C GLN A 222 9.90 -17.20 -4.79
N GLY A 223 8.87 -16.80 -4.03
CA GLY A 223 9.02 -16.20 -2.69
C GLY A 223 9.46 -14.74 -2.69
N ALA A 224 9.76 -14.16 -3.86
CA ALA A 224 10.27 -12.80 -4.00
C ALA A 224 9.33 -11.88 -4.77
N ILE A 225 9.37 -10.59 -4.44
CA ILE A 225 8.66 -9.55 -5.18
C ILE A 225 9.32 -9.33 -6.55
N ARG A 226 8.54 -9.40 -7.62
CA ARG A 226 9.02 -9.28 -9.01
C ARG A 226 8.67 -7.95 -9.65
N HIS A 227 7.52 -7.40 -9.29
CA HIS A 227 7.02 -6.15 -9.83
C HIS A 227 6.09 -5.44 -8.86
N THR A 228 6.12 -4.11 -8.88
CA THR A 228 5.14 -3.26 -8.17
C THR A 228 4.68 -2.13 -9.07
N ALA A 229 3.40 -1.79 -8.96
CA ALA A 229 2.79 -0.71 -9.72
C ALA A 229 1.66 -0.05 -8.95
N VAL A 230 1.32 1.18 -9.35
CA VAL A 230 0.20 1.93 -8.78
C VAL A 230 -0.67 2.50 -9.90
N ILE A 231 -1.96 2.21 -9.86
CA ILE A 231 -2.96 2.78 -10.78
C ILE A 231 -3.70 3.91 -10.04
N PRO A 232 -3.75 5.14 -10.58
CA PRO A 232 -4.44 6.28 -9.96
C PRO A 232 -5.97 6.26 -10.17
N ILE A 233 -6.57 5.08 -10.03
CA ILE A 233 -8.00 4.76 -10.20
C ILE A 233 -8.36 3.73 -9.12
N ALA A 234 -9.41 4.01 -8.36
CA ALA A 234 -9.90 3.11 -7.31
C ALA A 234 -11.35 3.48 -6.90
N GLY A 235 -11.72 3.28 -5.64
CA GLY A 235 -13.07 3.43 -5.12
C GLY A 235 -13.73 4.80 -5.36
N ASP A 236 -12.98 5.90 -5.33
CA ASP A 236 -13.50 7.26 -5.56
C ASP A 236 -14.12 7.40 -6.96
N GLN A 237 -13.63 6.62 -7.94
CA GLN A 237 -14.13 6.72 -9.31
C GLN A 237 -15.46 6.00 -9.47
N ILE A 238 -15.65 4.89 -8.74
CA ILE A 238 -16.94 4.22 -8.63
C ILE A 238 -17.96 5.19 -8.01
N THR A 239 -17.59 5.87 -6.94
CA THR A 239 -18.44 6.86 -6.27
C THR A 239 -18.82 8.02 -7.18
N ASN A 240 -17.85 8.52 -7.96
CA ASN A 240 -18.10 9.59 -8.94
C ASN A 240 -19.06 9.13 -10.04
N ASP A 241 -18.91 7.92 -10.56
CA ASP A 241 -19.82 7.37 -11.57
C ASP A 241 -21.24 7.23 -11.03
N ILE A 242 -21.41 6.74 -9.80
CA ILE A 242 -22.70 6.67 -9.11
C ILE A 242 -23.30 8.07 -8.96
N ALA A 243 -22.53 9.04 -8.45
CA ALA A 243 -23.00 10.41 -8.27
C ALA A 243 -23.49 11.03 -9.59
N MET A 244 -22.73 10.84 -10.67
CA MET A 244 -23.07 11.37 -12.00
C MET A 244 -24.28 10.66 -12.62
N ALA A 245 -24.29 9.33 -12.64
CA ALA A 245 -25.35 8.54 -13.25
C ALA A 245 -26.68 8.70 -12.50
N LEU A 246 -26.61 8.71 -11.17
CA LEU A 246 -27.80 8.79 -10.31
C LEU A 246 -28.20 10.23 -9.99
N ARG A 247 -27.34 11.21 -10.29
CA ARG A 247 -27.55 12.63 -9.97
C ARG A 247 -27.88 12.82 -8.50
N THR A 248 -27.08 12.19 -7.64
CA THR A 248 -27.13 12.22 -6.18
C THR A 248 -25.84 12.90 -5.64
N PRO A 249 -25.84 13.54 -4.46
CA PRO A 249 -24.62 14.12 -3.90
C PRO A 249 -23.52 13.08 -3.70
N THR A 250 -22.24 13.48 -3.78
CA THR A 250 -21.10 12.54 -3.68
C THR A 250 -21.06 11.78 -2.36
N ILE A 251 -21.45 12.41 -1.25
CA ILE A 251 -21.51 11.75 0.07
C ILE A 251 -22.55 10.62 0.04
N GLU A 252 -23.76 10.93 -0.45
CA GLU A 252 -24.83 9.95 -0.61
C GLU A 252 -24.46 8.85 -1.62
N ALA A 253 -23.70 9.18 -2.68
CA ALA A 253 -23.19 8.18 -3.62
C ALA A 253 -22.21 7.20 -2.96
N GLU A 254 -21.35 7.68 -2.06
CA GLU A 254 -20.44 6.84 -1.27
C GLU A 254 -21.24 5.91 -0.35
N ASP A 255 -22.24 6.46 0.33
CA ASP A 255 -23.11 5.67 1.19
C ASP A 255 -23.88 4.60 0.40
N LEU A 256 -24.40 4.94 -0.78
CA LEU A 256 -25.03 3.97 -1.68
C LEU A 256 -24.06 2.87 -2.11
N LYS A 257 -22.81 3.24 -2.46
CA LYS A 257 -21.76 2.28 -2.84
C LYS A 257 -21.47 1.30 -1.69
N ILE A 258 -21.24 1.82 -0.48
CA ILE A 258 -20.88 1.01 0.70
C ILE A 258 -22.02 0.09 1.11
N HIS A 259 -23.26 0.58 1.16
CA HIS A 259 -24.38 -0.18 1.72
C HIS A 259 -25.06 -1.09 0.69
N PHE A 260 -25.11 -0.71 -0.58
CA PHE A 260 -25.91 -1.40 -1.60
C PHE A 260 -25.12 -1.84 -2.83
N GLY A 261 -23.86 -1.44 -2.97
CA GLY A 261 -23.04 -1.74 -4.13
C GLY A 261 -22.83 -3.24 -4.36
N ILE A 262 -22.93 -3.66 -5.62
CA ILE A 262 -22.58 -5.01 -6.08
C ILE A 262 -21.76 -4.83 -7.36
N ALA A 263 -20.56 -5.42 -7.38
CA ALA A 263 -19.60 -5.27 -8.48
C ALA A 263 -19.95 -6.06 -9.75
N ARG A 264 -20.91 -6.98 -9.67
CA ARG A 264 -21.40 -7.79 -10.80
C ARG A 264 -22.93 -7.75 -10.84
N GLN A 265 -23.51 -7.11 -11.84
CA GLN A 265 -24.95 -6.85 -11.93
C GLN A 265 -25.78 -8.13 -11.89
N SER A 266 -25.28 -9.23 -12.45
CA SER A 266 -25.99 -10.52 -12.45
C SER A 266 -26.18 -11.12 -11.05
N MET A 267 -25.45 -10.65 -10.04
CA MET A 267 -25.58 -11.08 -8.64
C MET A 267 -26.56 -10.21 -7.85
N ALA A 268 -27.00 -9.08 -8.41
CA ALA A 268 -27.91 -8.17 -7.74
C ALA A 268 -29.36 -8.64 -7.83
N ASN A 269 -30.09 -8.62 -6.71
CA ASN A 269 -31.50 -8.96 -6.69
C ASN A 269 -32.33 -7.87 -7.41
N PRO A 270 -33.03 -8.18 -8.52
CA PRO A 270 -33.79 -7.18 -9.27
C PRO A 270 -35.03 -6.68 -8.52
N ASN A 271 -35.52 -7.42 -7.53
CA ASN A 271 -36.70 -7.06 -6.74
C ASN A 271 -36.36 -6.20 -5.51
N GLU A 272 -35.08 -6.02 -5.21
CA GLU A 272 -34.64 -5.15 -4.13
C GLU A 272 -34.59 -3.71 -4.61
N SER A 273 -35.27 -2.81 -3.90
CA SER A 273 -35.33 -1.40 -4.20
C SER A 273 -34.59 -0.59 -3.15
N ILE A 274 -33.89 0.45 -3.59
CA ILE A 274 -33.13 1.37 -2.78
C ILE A 274 -33.64 2.80 -3.03
N GLU A 275 -33.56 3.63 -2.00
CA GLU A 275 -33.86 5.05 -2.11
C GLU A 275 -32.60 5.82 -2.48
N VAL A 276 -32.70 6.69 -3.47
CA VAL A 276 -31.61 7.53 -3.96
C VAL A 276 -31.98 8.99 -3.69
N PRO A 277 -31.21 9.69 -2.83
CA PRO A 277 -31.39 11.11 -2.60
C PRO A 277 -31.23 11.93 -3.88
N GLY A 278 -32.04 12.97 -4.03
CA GLY A 278 -31.90 13.92 -5.14
C GLY A 278 -30.84 14.99 -4.85
N VAL A 279 -30.35 15.66 -5.90
CA VAL A 279 -29.49 16.85 -5.81
C VAL A 279 -30.34 18.12 -5.96
N GLY A 280 -30.14 19.08 -5.06
CA GLY A 280 -30.84 20.38 -5.09
C GLY A 280 -32.32 20.22 -4.76
N ASP A 281 -33.20 20.79 -5.58
CA ASP A 281 -34.66 20.71 -5.39
C ASP A 281 -35.28 19.40 -5.91
N ARG A 282 -34.47 18.38 -6.25
CA ARG A 282 -34.98 17.09 -6.71
C ARG A 282 -35.35 16.22 -5.52
N GLU A 283 -36.55 15.64 -5.58
CA GLU A 283 -36.99 14.65 -4.60
C GLU A 283 -36.17 13.36 -4.70
N ALA A 284 -36.11 12.65 -3.57
CA ALA A 284 -35.59 11.30 -3.54
C ALA A 284 -36.42 10.38 -4.44
N ARG A 285 -35.77 9.36 -5.01
CA ARG A 285 -36.41 8.41 -5.92
C ARG A 285 -36.05 6.98 -5.57
N SER A 286 -37.00 6.08 -5.77
CA SER A 286 -36.77 4.65 -5.65
C SER A 286 -36.15 4.09 -6.93
N MET A 287 -35.15 3.22 -6.81
CA MET A 287 -34.60 2.46 -7.93
C MET A 287 -34.24 1.04 -7.52
N SER A 288 -34.13 0.12 -8.48
CA SER A 288 -33.65 -1.23 -8.16
C SER A 288 -32.16 -1.23 -7.84
N ARG A 289 -31.75 -2.12 -6.92
CA ARG A 289 -30.34 -2.36 -6.60
C ARG A 289 -29.54 -2.85 -7.82
N GLN A 290 -30.20 -3.55 -8.73
CA GLN A 290 -29.62 -3.96 -10.01
C GLN A 290 -29.25 -2.75 -10.89
N ALA A 291 -30.01 -1.65 -10.84
CA ALA A 291 -29.68 -0.44 -11.59
C ALA A 291 -28.42 0.26 -11.03
N LEU A 292 -28.24 0.29 -9.70
CA LEU A 292 -26.99 0.75 -9.09
C LEU A 292 -25.80 -0.12 -9.54
N SER A 293 -25.98 -1.44 -9.52
CA SER A 293 -24.93 -2.39 -9.92
C SER A 293 -24.52 -2.22 -11.38
N ALA A 294 -25.46 -1.85 -12.27
CA ALA A 294 -25.18 -1.54 -13.67
C ALA A 294 -24.28 -0.32 -13.88
N VAL A 295 -24.17 0.56 -12.87
CA VAL A 295 -23.23 1.69 -12.87
C VAL A 295 -21.86 1.27 -12.33
N ILE A 296 -21.83 0.37 -11.35
CA ILE A 296 -20.60 -0.06 -10.66
C ILE A 296 -19.79 -1.04 -11.52
N GLU A 297 -20.44 -2.05 -12.10
CA GLU A 297 -19.77 -3.16 -12.80
C GLU A 297 -18.82 -2.69 -13.91
N PRO A 298 -19.19 -1.77 -14.83
CA PRO A 298 -18.28 -1.32 -15.89
C PRO A 298 -17.00 -0.66 -15.35
N ARG A 299 -17.09 0.06 -14.22
CA ARG A 299 -15.90 0.68 -13.61
C ARG A 299 -14.97 -0.35 -12.99
N VAL A 300 -15.53 -1.39 -12.37
CA VAL A 300 -14.74 -2.49 -11.83
C VAL A 300 -14.08 -3.29 -12.96
N GLU A 301 -14.81 -3.57 -14.05
CA GLU A 301 -14.25 -4.24 -15.24
C GLU A 301 -13.10 -3.44 -15.87
N GLU A 302 -13.25 -2.11 -16.00
CA GLU A 302 -12.17 -1.25 -16.48
C GLU A 302 -10.95 -1.30 -15.56
N LEU A 303 -11.16 -1.19 -14.24
CA LEU A 303 -10.06 -1.26 -13.26
C LEU A 303 -9.31 -2.60 -13.35
N LEU A 304 -10.03 -3.72 -13.39
CA LEU A 304 -9.43 -5.05 -13.52
C LEU A 304 -8.74 -5.24 -14.88
N SER A 305 -9.23 -4.61 -15.94
CA SER A 305 -8.56 -4.60 -17.24
C SER A 305 -7.22 -3.85 -17.19
N LEU A 306 -7.15 -2.73 -16.45
CA LEU A 306 -5.90 -2.01 -16.22
C LEU A 306 -4.93 -2.82 -15.35
N VAL A 307 -5.42 -3.50 -14.31
CA VAL A 307 -4.60 -4.43 -13.51
C VAL A 307 -4.02 -5.53 -14.39
N ARG A 308 -4.83 -6.14 -15.26
CA ARG A 308 -4.35 -7.14 -16.21
C ARG A 308 -3.27 -6.58 -17.15
N GLN A 309 -3.44 -5.34 -17.62
CA GLN A 309 -2.44 -4.69 -18.46
C GLN A 309 -1.10 -4.51 -17.71
N VAL A 310 -1.14 -4.14 -16.43
CA VAL A 310 0.08 -4.09 -15.60
C VAL A 310 0.75 -5.45 -15.50
N VAL A 311 -0.01 -6.52 -15.26
CA VAL A 311 0.54 -7.90 -15.18
C VAL A 311 1.20 -8.28 -16.51
N ARG A 312 0.59 -7.93 -17.64
CA ARG A 312 1.17 -8.13 -18.98
C ARG A 312 2.46 -7.36 -19.20
N ASP A 313 2.44 -6.06 -18.92
CA ASP A 313 3.57 -5.17 -19.12
C ASP A 313 4.75 -5.52 -18.21
N SER A 314 4.49 -6.16 -17.07
CA SER A 314 5.54 -6.70 -16.19
C SER A 314 6.22 -7.97 -16.73
N GLY A 315 5.66 -8.61 -17.76
CA GLY A 315 6.17 -9.85 -18.34
C GLY A 315 5.83 -11.12 -17.53
N MET A 316 4.88 -11.01 -16.59
CA MET A 316 4.55 -12.08 -15.63
C MET A 316 3.20 -12.77 -15.92
N GLU A 317 2.54 -12.52 -17.06
CA GLU A 317 1.20 -13.12 -17.37
C GLU A 317 1.24 -14.65 -17.53
N ASP A 318 2.37 -15.20 -17.98
CA ASP A 318 2.51 -16.63 -18.34
C ASP A 318 3.30 -17.47 -17.32
N LEU A 319 3.63 -16.90 -16.15
CA LEU A 319 4.32 -17.58 -15.04
C LEU A 319 3.32 -18.19 -14.06
#